data_AF-A0A0C3EHL6-F1
#
_entry.id   AF-A0A0C3EHL6-F1
#
_cell.length_a   1.000
_cell.length_b   1.000
_cell.length_c   1.000
_cell.angle_alpha   90.00
_cell.angle_beta   90.00
_cell.angle_gamma   90.00
#
_symmetry.space_group_name_H-M   'P 1'
#
loop_
_entity.id
_entity.type
_entity.pdbx_description
1 polymer ?
#
loop_
_entity_poly.entity_id
_entity_poly.type
_entity_poly.pdbx_seq_one_letter_code
_entity_poly.pdbx_strand_id
1 'polypeptide(L)'
;KNCDLDVVHALPLLCPKFSMASPMHKSIIHGAGCILVFEYSYFLLQQNGDTRNTLNLAVEKYQSSGTQATVLNALQHAINEYSNDYDVLMQAIIDIIVDNCMCK
;
A
#
# COMPACT_ATOMS: atom_id res chain seq x y z
N LYS A 1 -0.02 -9.20 29.37
CA LYS A 1 0.37 -9.57 27.99
C LYS A 1 -0.79 -9.19 27.08
N ASN A 2 -0.76 -7.99 26.51
CA ASN A 2 -1.66 -7.57 25.43
C ASN A 2 -0.75 -7.28 24.24
N CYS A 3 -0.66 -8.21 23.30
CA CYS A 3 0.18 -8.08 22.09
C CYS A 3 -0.59 -7.52 20.89
N ASP A 4 -1.83 -7.07 21.09
CA ASP A 4 -2.73 -6.67 19.99
C ASP A 4 -2.70 -5.19 19.62
N LEU A 5 -2.00 -4.34 20.37
CA LEU A 5 -2.07 -2.87 20.16
C LEU A 5 -0.87 -2.28 19.40
N ASP A 6 0.18 -3.06 19.13
CA ASP A 6 1.36 -2.58 18.39
C ASP A 6 1.25 -2.75 16.87
N VAL A 7 0.38 -3.64 16.37
CA VAL A 7 0.25 -3.86 14.91
C VAL A 7 -0.41 -2.65 14.24
N VAL A 8 -1.33 -1.97 14.94
CA VAL A 8 -2.03 -0.78 14.42
C VAL A 8 -1.10 0.45 14.37
N HIS A 9 -0.08 0.51 15.23
CA HIS A 9 0.93 1.57 15.22
C HIS A 9 2.13 1.25 14.30
N ALA A 10 2.34 -0.02 13.96
CA ALA A 10 3.38 -0.47 13.03
C ALA A 10 2.97 -0.38 11.55
N LEU A 11 1.69 -0.17 11.25
CA LEU A 11 1.27 0.28 9.93
C LEU A 11 1.45 1.80 9.91
N PRO A 12 2.59 2.34 9.40
CA PRO A 12 2.69 3.78 9.22
C PRO A 12 1.47 4.21 8.41
N LEU A 13 0.91 5.36 8.78
CA LEU A 13 0.00 6.08 7.90
C LEU A 13 0.76 6.33 6.58
N LEU A 14 0.66 5.37 5.64
CA LEU A 14 1.26 5.42 4.30
C LEU A 14 0.63 6.53 3.44
N CYS A 15 -0.38 7.20 3.98
CA CYS A 15 -1.00 8.38 3.41
C CYS A 15 -0.44 9.63 4.10
N PRO A 16 0.18 10.56 3.35
CA PRO A 16 0.33 11.94 3.81
C PRO A 16 -1.03 12.50 4.28
N LYS A 17 -1.01 13.45 5.22
CA LYS A 17 -2.23 14.10 5.74
C LYS A 17 -2.97 14.83 4.61
N PHE A 18 -3.83 14.13 3.87
CA PHE A 18 -4.65 14.70 2.81
C PHE A 18 -5.97 15.20 3.37
N SER A 19 -6.12 16.53 3.34
CA SER A 19 -7.23 17.30 3.90
C SER A 19 -8.55 17.18 3.10
N MET A 20 -8.55 16.61 1.88
CA MET A 20 -9.73 16.63 0.98
C MET A 20 -10.18 15.29 0.40
N ALA A 21 -9.58 14.16 0.79
CA ALA A 21 -10.00 12.84 0.30
C ALA A 21 -11.15 12.27 1.16
N SER A 22 -12.18 11.72 0.53
CA SER A 22 -13.26 11.00 1.22
C SER A 22 -12.67 9.83 2.04
N PRO A 23 -13.35 9.38 3.12
CA PRO A 23 -12.90 8.20 3.87
C PRO A 23 -12.67 6.99 2.97
N MET A 24 -13.50 6.80 1.94
CA MET A 24 -13.36 5.73 0.96
C MET A 24 -12.07 5.84 0.15
N HIS A 25 -11.71 7.02 -0.34
CA HIS A 25 -10.46 7.22 -1.08
C HIS A 25 -9.24 6.93 -0.20
N LYS A 26 -9.29 7.34 1.07
CA LYS A 26 -8.23 7.04 2.04
C LYS A 26 -8.07 5.53 2.23
N SER A 27 -9.18 4.79 2.32
CA SER A 27 -9.16 3.32 2.41
C SER A 27 -8.59 2.64 1.17
N ILE A 28 -8.92 3.13 -0.03
CA ILE A 28 -8.38 2.60 -1.29
C ILE A 28 -6.86 2.77 -1.32
N ILE A 29 -6.37 3.99 -1.06
CA ILE A 29 -4.94 4.30 -1.08
C ILE A 29 -4.20 3.48 -0.02
N HIS A 30 -4.73 3.40 1.19
CA HIS A 30 -4.12 2.63 2.27
C HIS A 30 -4.11 1.13 1.95
N GLY A 31 -5.24 0.59 1.46
CA GLY A 31 -5.38 -0.81 1.10
C GLY A 31 -4.39 -1.25 0.02
N ALA A 32 -4.23 -0.46 -1.04
CA ALA A 32 -3.25 -0.72 -2.08
C ALA A 32 -1.80 -0.74 -1.54
N GLY A 33 -1.44 0.23 -0.69
CA GLY A 33 -0.14 0.25 -0.04
C GLY A 33 0.11 -0.98 0.85
N CYS A 34 -0.89 -1.41 1.62
CA CYS A 34 -0.81 -2.62 2.43
C CYS A 34 -0.61 -3.88 1.57
N ILE A 35 -1.32 -4.02 0.45
CA ILE A 35 -1.16 -5.17 -0.44
C ILE A 35 0.29 -5.28 -0.93
N LEU A 36 0.88 -4.17 -1.38
CA LEU A 36 2.27 -4.14 -1.85
C LEU A 36 3.27 -4.46 -0.73
N VAL A 37 3.07 -3.91 0.47
CA VAL A 37 3.93 -4.20 1.63
C VAL A 37 3.84 -5.67 2.02
N PHE A 38 2.63 -6.26 2.03
CA PHE A 38 2.46 -7.67 2.37
C PHE A 38 3.00 -8.61 1.30
N GLU A 39 2.83 -8.28 0.02
CA GLU A 39 3.41 -9.00 -1.10
C GLU A 39 4.93 -9.09 -0.97
N TYR A 40 5.60 -7.96 -0.74
CA TYR A 40 7.05 -7.93 -0.54
C TYR A 40 7.50 -8.57 0.76
N SER A 41 6.73 -8.44 1.84
CA SER A 41 6.99 -9.16 3.08
C SER A 41 6.99 -10.66 2.84
N TYR A 42 6.00 -11.18 2.10
CA TYR A 42 5.90 -12.59 1.78
C TYR A 42 7.09 -13.08 0.92
N PHE A 43 7.52 -12.27 -0.05
CA PHE A 43 8.71 -12.56 -0.86
C PHE A 43 9.99 -12.63 -0.01
N LEU A 44 10.21 -11.66 0.88
CA LEU A 44 11.35 -11.66 1.80
C LEU A 44 11.36 -12.90 2.71
N LEU A 45 10.19 -13.32 3.19
CA LEU A 45 10.04 -14.54 4.00
C LEU A 45 10.47 -15.79 3.22
N GLN A 46 10.11 -15.89 1.94
CA GLN A 46 10.50 -17.02 1.10
C GLN A 46 12.02 -17.08 0.86
N GLN A 47 12.69 -15.92 0.74
CA GLN A 47 14.13 -15.88 0.50
C GLN A 47 14.96 -16.17 1.75
N ASN A 48 14.62 -15.53 2.87
CA ASN A 48 15.51 -15.46 4.04
C ASN A 48 15.03 -16.30 5.23
N GLY A 49 13.75 -16.69 5.28
CA GLY A 49 13.17 -17.47 6.39
C GLY A 49 13.07 -16.74 7.74
N ASP A 50 13.66 -15.54 7.89
CA ASP A 50 13.57 -14.73 9.09
C ASP A 50 12.29 -13.87 9.09
N THR A 51 11.50 -14.00 10.14
CA THR A 51 10.22 -13.32 10.30
C THR A 51 10.33 -12.03 11.12
N ARG A 52 11.41 -11.83 11.88
CA ARG A 52 11.44 -10.80 12.93
C ARG A 52 11.38 -9.36 12.41
N ASN A 53 11.92 -9.08 11.23
CA ASN A 53 12.04 -7.72 10.70
C ASN A 53 11.45 -7.54 9.28
N THR A 54 10.83 -8.58 8.74
CA THR A 54 10.43 -8.62 7.33
C THR A 54 9.40 -7.56 6.97
N LEU A 55 8.42 -7.32 7.84
CA LEU A 55 7.43 -6.26 7.65
C LEU A 55 8.07 -4.86 7.64
N ASN A 56 8.99 -4.61 8.58
CA ASN A 56 9.68 -3.32 8.67
C ASN A 56 10.53 -3.05 7.42
N LEU A 57 11.24 -4.07 6.93
CA LEU A 57 12.01 -3.97 5.69
C LEU A 57 11.12 -3.72 4.47
N ALA A 58 9.93 -4.33 4.42
CA ALA A 58 8.98 -4.11 3.34
C ALA A 58 8.39 -2.71 3.35
N VAL A 59 8.06 -2.19 4.53
CA VAL A 59 7.62 -0.80 4.71
C VAL A 59 8.73 0.17 4.28
N GLU A 60 9.97 -0.05 4.75
CA GLU A 60 11.11 0.79 4.39
C GLU A 60 11.35 0.77 2.87
N LYS A 61 11.28 -0.41 2.24
CA LYS A 61 11.38 -0.55 0.79
C LYS A 61 10.29 0.23 0.07
N TYR A 62 9.02 0.11 0.51
CA TYR A 62 7.90 0.82 -0.10
C TYR A 62 8.06 2.35 -0.04
N GLN A 63 8.56 2.86 1.09
CA GLN A 63 8.79 4.29 1.30
C GLN A 63 10.02 4.82 0.56
N SER A 64 11.12 4.07 0.54
CA SER A 64 12.41 4.53 -0.01
C SER A 64 12.57 4.31 -1.52
N SER A 65 11.83 3.37 -2.11
CA SER A 65 11.95 3.01 -3.54
C SER A 65 11.25 3.99 -4.50
N GLY A 66 10.45 4.93 -3.98
CA GLY A 66 9.57 5.77 -4.79
C GLY A 66 8.26 5.08 -5.20
N THR A 67 8.08 3.79 -4.88
CA THR A 67 6.82 3.06 -5.13
C THR A 67 5.65 3.73 -4.42
N GLN A 68 5.80 4.13 -3.15
CA GLN A 68 4.73 4.85 -2.44
C GLN A 68 4.28 6.11 -3.17
N ALA A 69 5.21 6.95 -3.62
CA ALA A 69 4.88 8.19 -4.31
C ALA A 69 4.19 7.92 -5.65
N THR A 70 4.67 6.91 -6.39
CA THR A 70 4.12 6.51 -7.68
C THR A 70 2.69 5.99 -7.54
N VAL A 71 2.47 5.04 -6.64
CA VAL A 71 1.16 4.46 -6.35
C VAL A 71 0.18 5.50 -5.86
N LEU A 72 0.63 6.39 -4.95
CA LEU A 72 -0.21 7.46 -4.43
C LEU A 72 -0.70 8.38 -5.57
N ASN A 73 0.20 8.82 -6.44
CA ASN A 73 -0.16 9.72 -7.54
C ASN A 73 -1.10 9.02 -8.54
N ALA A 74 -0.80 7.76 -8.89
CA ALA A 74 -1.61 6.99 -9.83
C ALA A 74 -3.03 6.74 -9.28
N LEU A 75 -3.16 6.35 -8.01
CA LEU A 75 -4.46 6.12 -7.39
C LEU A 75 -5.27 7.41 -7.26
N GLN A 76 -4.63 8.53 -6.93
CA GLN A 76 -5.30 9.83 -6.90
C GLN A 76 -5.83 10.21 -8.28
N HIS A 77 -5.04 10.00 -9.33
CA HIS A 77 -5.47 10.26 -10.69
C HIS A 77 -6.66 9.38 -11.08
N ALA A 78 -6.56 8.06 -10.87
CA ALA A 78 -7.63 7.11 -11.19
C ALA A 78 -8.93 7.40 -10.42
N ILE A 79 -8.83 7.69 -9.12
CA ILE A 79 -9.99 8.05 -8.29
C ILE A 79 -10.68 9.31 -8.81
N ASN A 80 -9.91 10.33 -9.22
CA ASN A 80 -10.49 11.57 -9.74
C ASN A 80 -11.13 11.37 -11.11
N GLU A 81 -10.48 10.60 -11.99
CA GLU A 81 -10.93 10.38 -13.37
C GLU A 81 -12.16 9.45 -13.44
N TYR A 82 -12.17 8.36 -12.67
CA TYR A 82 -13.16 7.29 -12.76
C TYR A 82 -14.14 7.26 -11.58
N SER A 83 -14.28 8.35 -10.83
CA SER A 83 -15.14 8.41 -9.62
C SER A 83 -16.59 7.98 -9.82
N ASN A 84 -17.11 8.07 -11.05
CA ASN A 84 -18.48 7.68 -11.40
C ASN A 84 -18.59 6.33 -12.10
N ASP A 85 -17.47 5.69 -12.45
CA ASP A 85 -17.41 4.40 -13.13
C ASP A 85 -16.62 3.41 -12.27
N TYR A 86 -17.35 2.70 -11.41
CA TYR A 86 -16.75 1.80 -10.41
C TYR A 86 -16.02 0.62 -11.03
N ASP A 87 -16.47 0.11 -12.17
CA ASP A 87 -15.84 -1.04 -12.83
C ASP A 87 -14.49 -0.63 -13.42
N VAL A 88 -14.44 0.52 -14.07
CA VAL A 88 -13.18 1.09 -14.60
C VAL A 88 -12.24 1.49 -13.46
N LEU A 89 -12.76 2.12 -12.40
CA LEU A 89 -11.95 2.47 -11.23
C LEU A 89 -11.35 1.23 -10.55
N MET A 90 -12.13 0.17 -10.37
CA MET A 90 -11.67 -1.08 -9.77
C MET A 90 -10.54 -1.69 -10.61
N GLN A 91 -10.71 -1.77 -11.92
CA GLN A 91 -9.68 -2.31 -12.82
C GLN A 91 -8.40 -1.46 -12.75
N ALA A 92 -8.52 -0.13 -12.78
CA ALA A 92 -7.36 0.76 -12.67
C ALA A 92 -6.60 0.57 -11.34
N ILE A 93 -7.30 0.38 -10.23
CA ILE A 93 -6.66 0.11 -8.92
C ILE A 93 -5.86 -1.21 -8.97
N ILE A 94 -6.44 -2.27 -9.56
CA ILE A 94 -5.78 -3.56 -9.72
C ILE A 94 -4.52 -3.41 -10.57
N ASP A 95 -4.62 -2.75 -11.72
CA ASP A 95 -3.51 -2.54 -12.65
C ASP A 95 -2.37 -1.76 -11.96
N ILE A 96 -2.71 -0.69 -11.22
CA ILE A 96 -1.72 0.08 -10.44
C ILE A 96 -0.99 -0.81 -9.42
N ILE A 97 -1.70 -1.67 -8.69
CA ILE A 97 -1.07 -2.57 -7.72
C ILE A 97 -0.11 -3.54 -8.44
N VAL A 98 -0.57 -4.18 -9.51
CA VAL A 98 0.23 -5.16 -10.27
C VAL A 98 1.48 -4.51 -10.88
N ASP A 99 1.35 -3.31 -11.42
CA ASP A 99 2.47 -2.58 -12.03
C ASP A 99 3.50 -2.11 -11.00
N ASN A 100 3.12 -2.00 -9.73
CA ASN A 100 3.96 -1.49 -8.66
C ASN A 100 4.39 -2.57 -7.64
N CYS A 101 4.11 -3.85 -7.90
CA CYS A 101 4.67 -4.97 -7.12
C CYS A 101 6.18 -4.81 -6.93
N MET A 102 6.65 -4.96 -5.70
CA MET A 102 8.04 -4.64 -5.33
C MET A 102 8.99 -5.82 -5.51
N CYS A 103 8.46 -7.01 -5.82
CA CYS A 103 9.22 -8.26 -5.98
C CYS A 103 9.68 -8.56 -7.41
N LYS A 104 9.80 -7.54 -8.27
CA LYS A 104 10.25 -7.69 -9.65
C LYS A 104 11.74 -7.99 -9.76
#